data_AF-A0A090LAB1-F1
#
_entry.id   AF-A0A090LAB1-F1
#
_cell.length_a   1.000
_cell.length_b   1.000
_cell.length_c   1.000
_cell.angle_alpha   90.00
_cell.angle_beta   90.00
_cell.angle_gamma   90.00
#
_symmetry.space_group_name_H-M   'P 1'
#
loop_
_entity.id
_entity.type
_entity.pdbx_description
1 polymer ?
#
loop_
_entity_poly.entity_id
_entity_poly.type
_entity_poly.pdbx_seq_one_letter_code
_entity_poly.pdbx_strand_id
1 'polypeptide(L)'
;MVKNTIILIFLLKLFILLAKGNEEDKQNKFISPLTIKKHFKTVINVPIFTYLVNKTIQDRVYHLYNTKGVKYFSNLKLPIEIINLGEILKSSSFEFFIITKLEALENVNISMEEKMAICNDIREAVMYAKRIMNSNEYKESIQYFKDGEKEFSELDFIYMENVLGLDVMYNIASNMHMKYPRELYLLCGESIDEKDICKSTFDYLEKF
;
A
#
# COMPACT_ATOMS: atom_id res chain seq x y z
N MET A 1 5.16 36.34 -45.77
CA MET A 1 5.33 35.33 -44.70
C MET A 1 4.43 35.50 -43.47
N VAL A 2 3.48 36.46 -43.43
CA VAL A 2 2.64 36.67 -42.23
C VAL A 2 1.26 35.97 -42.31
N LYS A 3 0.74 35.71 -43.52
CA LYS A 3 -0.57 35.06 -43.71
C LYS A 3 -0.61 33.59 -43.30
N ASN A 4 0.49 32.83 -43.48
CA ASN A 4 0.51 31.40 -43.14
C ASN A 4 0.62 31.16 -41.62
N THR A 5 1.24 32.07 -40.88
CA THR A 5 1.39 31.95 -39.41
C THR A 5 0.06 32.19 -38.69
N ILE A 6 -0.78 33.11 -39.19
CA ILE A 6 -2.09 33.39 -38.61
C ILE A 6 -3.05 32.21 -38.81
N ILE A 7 -3.02 31.57 -39.99
CA ILE A 7 -3.83 30.38 -40.28
C ILE A 7 -3.39 29.20 -39.38
N LEU A 8 -2.09 29.03 -39.15
CA LEU A 8 -1.56 27.98 -38.27
C LEU A 8 -1.98 28.18 -36.80
N ILE A 9 -1.98 29.43 -36.31
CA ILE A 9 -2.43 29.75 -34.94
C ILE A 9 -3.94 29.56 -34.79
N PHE A 10 -4.72 29.88 -35.83
CA PHE A 10 -6.17 29.69 -35.80
C PHE A 10 -6.55 28.20 -35.82
N LEU A 11 -5.86 27.39 -36.63
CA LEU A 11 -6.03 25.93 -36.64
C LEU A 11 -5.62 25.30 -35.30
N LEU A 12 -4.50 25.73 -34.69
CA LEU A 12 -4.09 25.20 -33.38
C LEU A 12 -5.12 25.50 -32.28
N LYS A 13 -5.69 26.71 -32.27
CA LYS A 13 -6.76 27.06 -31.31
C LYS A 13 -8.05 26.30 -31.58
N LEU A 14 -8.38 26.03 -32.84
CA LEU A 14 -9.54 25.20 -33.20
C LEU A 14 -9.36 23.74 -32.77
N PHE A 15 -8.15 23.18 -32.90
CA PHE A 15 -7.82 21.84 -32.38
C PHE A 15 -7.81 21.79 -30.85
N ILE A 16 -7.38 22.86 -30.16
CA ILE A 16 -7.49 22.95 -28.69
C ILE A 16 -8.95 23.07 -28.25
N LEU A 17 -9.80 23.78 -29.01
CA LEU A 17 -11.24 23.86 -28.74
C LEU A 17 -11.98 22.55 -29.04
N LEU A 18 -11.60 21.84 -30.10
CA LEU A 18 -12.16 20.53 -30.46
C LEU A 18 -11.62 19.41 -29.53
N ALA A 19 -10.40 19.53 -29.02
CA ALA A 19 -9.86 18.65 -27.98
C ALA A 19 -10.50 18.93 -26.60
N LYS A 20 -10.94 20.17 -26.35
CA LYS A 20 -11.78 20.52 -25.19
C LYS A 20 -13.23 20.06 -25.32
N GLY A 21 -13.67 19.70 -26.53
CA GLY A 21 -15.05 19.32 -26.82
C GLY A 21 -15.41 17.85 -26.54
N ASN A 22 -14.62 17.12 -25.76
CA ASN A 22 -14.97 15.78 -25.26
C ASN A 22 -14.26 15.38 -23.95
N GLU A 23 -13.71 16.34 -23.20
CA GLU A 23 -13.21 16.10 -21.83
C GLU A 23 -14.17 16.58 -20.73
N GLU A 24 -15.32 17.15 -21.10
CA GLU A 24 -16.47 17.28 -20.21
C GLU A 24 -17.25 15.95 -20.21
N ASP A 25 -16.75 14.96 -19.47
CA ASP A 25 -17.60 13.98 -18.76
C ASP A 25 -16.85 12.97 -17.86
N LYS A 26 -15.56 13.16 -17.56
CA LYS A 26 -14.85 12.29 -16.58
C LYS A 26 -14.02 13.02 -15.53
N GLN A 27 -14.16 14.33 -15.39
CA GLN A 27 -13.68 15.06 -14.22
C GLN A 27 -14.87 15.56 -13.40
N ASN A 28 -15.37 14.71 -12.50
CA ASN A 28 -15.92 15.06 -11.19
C ASN A 28 -16.57 13.83 -10.54
N LYS A 29 -15.76 12.81 -10.27
CA LYS A 29 -15.88 12.15 -8.97
C LYS A 29 -14.59 12.43 -8.24
N PHE A 30 -14.56 13.58 -7.56
CA PHE A 30 -13.69 13.74 -6.40
C PHE A 30 -13.97 12.52 -5.51
N ILE A 31 -13.04 11.55 -5.50
CA ILE A 31 -13.03 10.53 -4.47
C ILE A 31 -12.62 11.30 -3.22
N SER A 32 -13.63 11.61 -2.40
CA SER A 32 -13.43 12.30 -1.14
C SER A 32 -12.25 11.65 -0.41
N PRO A 33 -11.27 12.43 0.08
CA PRO A 33 -10.26 11.87 0.98
C PRO A 33 -11.00 11.18 2.11
N LEU A 34 -10.68 9.90 2.39
CA LEU A 34 -11.22 9.22 3.55
C LEU A 34 -10.74 9.99 4.78
N THR A 35 -11.60 10.87 5.27
CA THR A 35 -11.28 11.74 6.39
C THR A 35 -11.51 10.91 7.64
N ILE A 36 -10.50 10.14 8.05
CA ILE A 36 -10.49 9.54 9.37
C ILE A 36 -10.30 10.69 10.36
N LYS A 37 -11.40 11.22 10.91
CA LYS A 37 -11.36 12.16 12.03
C LYS A 37 -10.92 11.38 13.28
N LYS A 38 -9.61 11.16 13.41
CA LYS A 38 -9.02 10.32 14.46
C LYS A 38 -8.88 11.09 15.78
N HIS A 39 -9.11 10.36 16.87
CA HIS A 39 -8.82 10.65 18.27
C HIS A 39 -7.43 11.26 18.60
N PHE A 40 -6.51 11.39 17.63
CA PHE A 40 -5.13 11.87 17.80
C PHE A 40 -4.82 13.24 17.15
N LYS A 41 -5.81 13.97 16.61
CA LYS A 41 -5.63 15.32 16.00
C LYS A 41 -4.54 15.41 14.91
N THR A 42 -4.27 14.33 14.18
CA THR A 42 -3.39 14.35 13.00
C THR A 42 -4.19 13.94 11.78
N VAL A 43 -4.15 14.74 10.72
CA VAL A 43 -4.76 14.41 9.42
C VAL A 43 -3.78 13.52 8.66
N ILE A 44 -4.09 12.23 8.55
CA ILE A 44 -3.36 11.31 7.66
C ILE A 44 -4.13 11.25 6.35
N ASN A 45 -3.54 11.77 5.28
CA ASN A 45 -4.05 11.54 3.94
C ASN A 45 -3.66 10.12 3.52
N VAL A 46 -4.56 9.15 3.71
CA VAL A 46 -4.38 7.80 3.20
C VAL A 46 -4.68 7.84 1.69
N PRO A 47 -3.70 7.67 0.79
CA PRO A 47 -3.98 7.60 -0.62
C PRO A 47 -4.84 6.36 -0.89
N ILE A 48 -6.02 6.57 -1.47
CA ILE A 48 -6.80 5.47 -2.01
C ILE A 48 -6.10 5.04 -3.30
N PHE A 49 -5.39 3.91 -3.26
CA PHE A 49 -4.71 3.35 -4.42
C PHE A 49 -5.75 3.00 -5.49
N THR A 50 -5.83 3.83 -6.53
CA THR A 50 -6.68 3.54 -7.68
C THR A 50 -5.84 2.74 -8.64
N TYR A 51 -6.13 1.44 -8.77
CA TYR A 51 -5.36 0.52 -9.62
C TYR A 51 -5.69 0.72 -11.10
N LEU A 52 -5.22 1.84 -11.68
CA LEU A 52 -5.22 2.03 -13.12
C LEU A 52 -4.00 1.33 -13.69
N VAL A 53 -4.22 0.15 -14.27
CA VAL A 53 -3.15 -0.68 -14.86
C VAL A 53 -2.75 -0.13 -16.22
N ASN A 54 -1.45 0.15 -16.37
CA ASN A 54 -0.88 0.48 -17.66
C ASN A 54 -0.58 -0.80 -18.46
N LYS A 55 -1.49 -1.14 -19.39
CA LYS A 55 -1.38 -2.36 -20.22
C LYS A 55 -0.15 -2.38 -21.12
N THR A 56 0.42 -1.23 -21.50
CA THR A 56 1.59 -1.20 -22.40
C THR A 56 2.89 -1.58 -21.71
N ILE A 57 2.89 -1.66 -20.37
CA ILE A 57 4.08 -1.90 -19.54
C ILE A 57 4.08 -3.34 -18.98
N GLN A 58 3.01 -4.09 -19.24
CA GLN A 58 2.83 -5.44 -18.72
C GLN A 58 3.96 -6.41 -19.09
N ASP A 59 4.46 -6.36 -20.33
CA ASP A 59 5.57 -7.20 -20.76
C ASP A 59 6.86 -6.90 -19.99
N ARG A 60 7.10 -5.61 -19.69
CA ARG A 60 8.26 -5.19 -18.91
C ARG A 60 8.19 -5.69 -17.47
N VAL A 61 6.99 -5.64 -16.87
CA VAL A 61 6.72 -6.18 -15.53
C VAL A 61 7.03 -7.68 -15.46
N TYR A 62 6.48 -8.47 -16.40
CA TYR A 62 6.74 -9.92 -16.41
C TYR A 62 8.21 -10.23 -16.71
N HIS A 63 8.86 -9.46 -17.58
CA HIS A 63 10.28 -9.61 -17.85
C HIS A 63 11.12 -9.37 -16.59
N LEU A 64 10.87 -8.27 -15.85
CA LEU A 64 11.55 -7.99 -14.59
C LEU A 64 11.28 -9.07 -13.53
N TYR A 65 10.02 -9.50 -13.42
CA TYR A 65 9.65 -10.56 -12.49
C TYR A 65 10.43 -11.85 -12.77
N ASN A 66 10.49 -12.27 -14.04
CA ASN A 66 11.16 -13.50 -14.44
C ASN A 66 12.70 -13.43 -14.33
N THR A 67 13.29 -12.26 -14.58
CA THR A 67 14.76 -12.10 -14.59
C THR A 67 15.33 -11.77 -13.22
N LYS A 68 14.58 -11.04 -12.39
CA LYS A 68 15.05 -10.48 -11.11
C LYS A 68 14.11 -10.82 -9.95
N GLY A 69 12.79 -10.73 -10.17
CA GLY A 69 11.77 -10.99 -9.15
C GLY A 69 11.88 -12.38 -8.50
N VAL A 70 11.96 -13.44 -9.30
CA VAL A 70 12.08 -14.82 -8.78
C VAL A 70 13.28 -14.97 -7.85
N LYS A 71 14.44 -14.45 -8.25
CA LYS A 71 15.67 -14.47 -7.44
C LYS A 71 15.52 -13.65 -6.16
N TYR A 72 14.92 -12.47 -6.27
CA TYR A 72 14.60 -11.63 -5.12
C TYR A 72 13.75 -12.39 -4.10
N PHE A 73 12.62 -12.96 -4.53
CA PHE A 73 11.71 -13.70 -3.64
C PHE A 73 12.35 -14.94 -3.03
N SER A 74 13.21 -15.66 -3.76
CA SER A 74 13.91 -16.83 -3.23
C SER A 74 14.92 -16.49 -2.12
N ASN A 75 15.38 -15.24 -2.06
CA ASN A 75 16.35 -14.80 -1.06
C ASN A 75 15.68 -14.29 0.22
N LEU A 76 14.39 -13.96 0.18
CA LEU A 76 13.66 -13.50 1.36
C LEU A 76 13.65 -14.59 2.44
N LYS A 77 14.06 -14.21 3.65
CA LYS A 77 13.97 -15.05 4.84
C LYS A 77 12.71 -14.64 5.57
N LEU A 78 11.64 -15.41 5.40
CA LEU A 78 10.35 -15.04 5.95
C LEU A 78 9.98 -15.95 7.13
N PRO A 79 9.61 -15.39 8.29
CA PRO A 79 9.19 -16.18 9.44
C PRO A 79 7.83 -16.84 9.18
N ILE A 80 7.56 -17.99 9.80
CA ILE A 80 6.32 -18.76 9.58
C ILE A 80 5.07 -18.01 10.04
N GLU A 81 5.23 -17.10 11.01
CA GLU A 81 4.17 -16.27 11.56
C GLU A 81 3.47 -15.36 10.53
N ILE A 82 4.07 -15.11 9.36
CA ILE A 82 3.41 -14.37 8.28
C ILE A 82 2.13 -15.07 7.81
N ILE A 83 2.09 -16.42 7.89
CA ILE A 83 0.94 -17.22 7.44
C ILE A 83 -0.21 -16.98 8.41
N ASN A 84 0.05 -17.11 9.72
CA ASN A 84 -0.94 -16.89 10.77
C ASN A 84 -1.45 -15.44 10.75
N LEU A 85 -0.55 -14.45 10.58
CA LEU A 85 -0.95 -13.07 10.40
C LEU A 85 -1.84 -12.92 9.15
N GLY A 86 -1.49 -13.61 8.05
CA GLY A 86 -2.25 -13.59 6.82
C GLY A 86 -3.67 -14.10 6.92
N GLU A 87 -3.90 -15.13 7.73
CA GLU A 87 -5.22 -15.67 8.02
C GLU A 87 -6.11 -14.66 8.76
N ILE A 88 -5.55 -13.95 9.74
CA ILE A 88 -6.25 -12.91 10.52
C ILE A 88 -6.57 -11.70 9.64
N LEU A 89 -5.58 -11.21 8.88
CA LEU A 89 -5.73 -10.03 8.04
C LEU A 89 -6.64 -10.27 6.83
N LYS A 90 -6.90 -11.54 6.48
CA LYS A 90 -7.68 -11.94 5.30
C LYS A 90 -7.24 -11.17 4.05
N SER A 91 -5.93 -11.20 3.78
CA SER A 91 -5.30 -10.53 2.64
C SER A 91 -5.26 -8.97 2.68
N SER A 92 -5.82 -8.34 3.70
CA SER A 92 -5.72 -6.89 3.94
C SER A 92 -4.30 -6.48 4.34
N SER A 93 -3.97 -5.19 4.22
CA SER A 93 -2.77 -4.66 4.88
C SER A 93 -2.98 -4.62 6.40
N PHE A 94 -1.89 -4.69 7.17
CA PHE A 94 -1.94 -4.55 8.63
C PHE A 94 -2.56 -3.21 9.03
N GLU A 95 -2.14 -2.11 8.40
CA GLU A 95 -2.68 -0.77 8.70
C GLU A 95 -4.20 -0.70 8.45
N PHE A 96 -4.65 -1.17 7.29
CA PHE A 96 -6.06 -1.11 6.91
C PHE A 96 -6.92 -1.97 7.84
N PHE A 97 -6.43 -3.16 8.20
CA PHE A 97 -7.10 -4.04 9.14
C PHE A 97 -7.29 -3.37 10.50
N ILE A 98 -6.22 -2.81 11.09
CA ILE A 98 -6.28 -2.14 12.39
C ILE A 98 -7.25 -0.95 12.35
N ILE A 99 -7.16 -0.10 11.33
CA ILE A 99 -8.06 1.06 11.18
C ILE A 99 -9.51 0.62 11.13
N THR A 100 -9.83 -0.34 10.26
CA THR A 100 -11.21 -0.83 10.07
C THR A 100 -11.77 -1.45 11.36
N LYS A 101 -10.93 -2.17 12.12
CA LYS A 101 -11.32 -2.78 13.40
C LYS A 101 -11.60 -1.72 14.47
N LEU A 102 -10.75 -0.69 14.58
CA LEU A 102 -10.97 0.40 15.52
C LEU A 102 -12.22 1.22 15.17
N GLU A 103 -12.43 1.53 13.89
CA GLU A 103 -13.65 2.21 13.41
C GLU A 103 -14.92 1.41 13.73
N ALA A 104 -14.85 0.07 13.60
CA ALA A 104 -15.96 -0.80 13.99
C ALA A 104 -16.22 -0.75 15.50
N LEU A 105 -15.18 -0.73 16.35
CA LEU A 105 -15.34 -0.63 17.81
C LEU A 105 -15.98 0.67 18.28
N GLU A 106 -15.73 1.78 17.57
CA GLU A 106 -16.31 3.08 17.84
C GLU A 106 -17.80 3.17 17.46
N ASN A 107 -18.32 2.20 16.70
CA ASN A 107 -19.73 2.17 16.31
C ASN A 107 -20.62 1.84 17.52
N VAL A 108 -21.59 2.70 17.81
CA VAL A 108 -22.47 2.59 18.99
C VAL A 108 -23.40 1.36 18.91
N ASN A 109 -23.64 0.82 17.71
CA ASN A 109 -24.63 -0.23 17.47
C ASN A 109 -24.07 -1.67 17.47
N ILE A 110 -22.83 -1.89 17.90
CA ILE A 110 -22.27 -3.25 17.97
C ILE A 110 -22.49 -3.90 19.35
N SER A 111 -22.71 -5.21 19.34
CA SER A 111 -22.90 -6.01 20.55
C SER A 111 -21.60 -6.16 21.35
N MET A 112 -21.72 -6.56 22.62
CA MET A 112 -20.54 -6.82 23.46
C MET A 112 -19.72 -8.02 22.95
N GLU A 113 -20.39 -9.04 22.39
CA GLU A 113 -19.73 -10.19 21.79
C GLU A 113 -18.90 -9.79 20.57
N GLU A 114 -19.45 -8.97 19.67
CA GLU A 114 -18.71 -8.41 18.53
C GLU A 114 -17.54 -7.54 18.98
N LYS A 115 -17.71 -6.72 20.04
CA LYS A 115 -16.60 -5.94 20.61
C LYS A 115 -15.46 -6.84 21.06
N MET A 116 -15.76 -7.90 21.81
CA MET A 116 -14.74 -8.86 22.29
C MET A 116 -14.05 -9.57 21.12
N ALA A 117 -14.80 -9.95 20.09
CA ALA A 117 -14.23 -10.56 18.88
C ALA A 117 -13.25 -9.61 18.18
N ILE A 118 -13.63 -8.33 18.01
CA ILE A 118 -12.74 -7.32 17.41
C ILE A 118 -11.49 -7.09 18.26
N CYS A 119 -11.62 -7.00 19.59
CA CYS A 119 -10.45 -6.87 20.48
C CYS A 119 -9.50 -8.06 20.35
N ASN A 120 -10.04 -9.29 20.29
CA ASN A 120 -9.24 -10.49 20.12
C ASN A 120 -8.51 -10.50 18.77
N ASP A 121 -9.20 -10.15 17.68
CA ASP A 121 -8.62 -10.02 16.34
C ASP A 121 -7.44 -9.02 16.33
N ILE A 122 -7.60 -7.85 16.97
CA ILE A 122 -6.52 -6.86 17.11
C ILE A 122 -5.35 -7.44 17.91
N ARG A 123 -5.64 -8.07 19.07
CA ARG A 123 -4.61 -8.63 19.94
C ARG A 123 -3.78 -9.70 19.23
N GLU A 124 -4.43 -10.59 18.48
CA GLU A 124 -3.74 -11.63 17.71
C GLU A 124 -2.88 -11.03 16.58
N ALA A 125 -3.42 -10.08 15.82
CA ALA A 125 -2.66 -9.41 14.76
C ALA A 125 -1.40 -8.72 15.32
N VAL A 126 -1.53 -8.00 16.44
CA VAL A 126 -0.42 -7.35 17.14
C VAL A 126 0.60 -8.38 17.61
N MET A 127 0.16 -9.46 18.25
CA MET A 127 1.03 -10.53 18.73
C MET A 127 1.88 -11.12 17.59
N TYR A 128 1.27 -11.46 16.45
CA TYR A 128 2.01 -12.02 15.32
C TYR A 128 2.93 -10.99 14.67
N ALA A 129 2.51 -9.73 14.53
CA ALA A 129 3.38 -8.67 14.05
C ALA A 129 4.63 -8.51 14.93
N LYS A 130 4.49 -8.54 16.27
CA LYS A 130 5.63 -8.52 17.21
C LYS A 130 6.54 -9.73 17.03
N ARG A 131 5.99 -10.93 16.86
CA ARG A 131 6.78 -12.16 16.62
C ARG A 131 7.57 -12.07 15.33
N ILE A 132 6.96 -11.61 14.24
CA ILE A 132 7.62 -11.39 12.95
C ILE A 132 8.78 -10.42 13.14
N MET A 133 8.54 -9.24 13.72
CA MET A 133 9.59 -8.22 13.88
C MET A 133 10.75 -8.65 14.79
N ASN A 134 10.49 -9.53 15.76
CA ASN A 134 11.51 -10.05 16.66
C ASN A 134 12.29 -11.24 16.06
N SER A 135 11.84 -11.81 14.94
CA SER A 135 12.53 -12.93 14.28
C SER A 135 13.85 -12.51 13.64
N ASN A 136 14.78 -13.47 13.48
CA ASN A 136 16.03 -13.22 12.78
C ASN A 136 15.80 -13.09 11.28
N GLU A 137 14.86 -13.88 10.76
CA GLU A 137 14.40 -13.90 9.37
C GLU A 137 13.96 -12.51 8.92
N TYR A 138 13.18 -11.82 9.75
CA TYR A 138 12.78 -10.43 9.51
C TYR A 138 13.99 -9.52 9.37
N LYS A 139 14.91 -9.55 10.34
CA LYS A 139 16.11 -8.69 10.34
C LYS A 139 17.01 -8.96 9.15
N GLU A 140 17.20 -10.23 8.79
CA GLU A 140 17.95 -10.64 7.60
C GLU A 140 17.27 -10.15 6.31
N SER A 141 15.94 -10.09 6.28
CA SER A 141 15.17 -9.64 5.12
C SER A 141 15.18 -8.14 4.88
N ILE A 142 15.54 -7.31 5.87
CA ILE A 142 15.50 -5.84 5.74
C ILE A 142 16.40 -5.34 4.61
N GLN A 143 17.62 -5.86 4.51
CA GLN A 143 18.52 -5.45 3.43
C GLN A 143 17.95 -5.85 2.06
N TYR A 144 17.33 -7.03 1.97
CA TYR A 144 16.66 -7.43 0.74
C TYR A 144 15.51 -6.49 0.39
N PHE A 145 14.68 -6.04 1.35
CA PHE A 145 13.63 -5.06 1.06
C PHE A 145 14.18 -3.78 0.44
N LYS A 146 15.25 -3.22 1.04
CA LYS A 146 15.95 -2.02 0.53
C LYS A 146 16.49 -2.25 -0.89
N ASP A 147 17.09 -3.41 -1.13
CA ASP A 147 17.63 -3.77 -2.45
C ASP A 147 16.50 -3.95 -3.49
N GLY A 148 15.39 -4.57 -3.10
CA GLY A 148 14.21 -4.75 -3.95
C GLY A 148 13.56 -3.43 -4.36
N GLU A 149 13.43 -2.47 -3.44
CA GLU A 149 12.92 -1.13 -3.75
C GLU A 149 13.78 -0.45 -4.82
N LYS A 150 15.10 -0.54 -4.70
CA LYS A 150 16.02 -0.01 -5.71
C LYS A 150 15.90 -0.76 -7.03
N GLU A 151 15.91 -2.09 -6.99
CA GLU A 151 15.91 -2.98 -8.16
C GLU A 151 14.66 -2.80 -9.04
N PHE A 152 13.50 -2.55 -8.41
CA PHE A 152 12.21 -2.45 -9.10
C PHE A 152 11.69 -1.01 -9.24
N SER A 153 12.48 0.00 -8.84
CA SER A 153 12.11 1.42 -8.90
C SER A 153 11.69 1.90 -10.29
N GLU A 154 12.15 1.25 -11.37
CA GLU A 154 11.71 1.58 -12.74
C GLU A 154 10.22 1.32 -13.00
N LEU A 155 9.52 0.64 -12.09
CA LEU A 155 8.07 0.40 -12.17
C LEU A 155 7.27 1.33 -11.27
N ASP A 156 7.92 2.13 -10.43
CA ASP A 156 7.28 3.04 -9.48
C ASP A 156 6.31 3.95 -10.21
N PHE A 157 5.02 3.89 -9.85
CA PHE A 157 3.94 4.72 -10.36
C PHE A 157 3.66 4.60 -11.87
N ILE A 158 4.38 3.70 -12.55
CA ILE A 158 4.37 3.56 -14.02
C ILE A 158 3.44 2.42 -14.44
N TYR A 159 3.48 1.29 -13.73
CA TYR A 159 2.59 0.15 -14.02
C TYR A 159 1.21 0.30 -13.38
N MET A 160 1.17 0.78 -12.14
CA MET A 160 -0.04 1.04 -11.37
C MET A 160 0.11 2.40 -10.68
N GLU A 161 -0.85 3.30 -10.87
CA GLU A 161 -0.80 4.64 -10.27
C GLU A 161 -0.62 4.57 -8.75
N ASN A 162 0.29 5.39 -8.23
CA ASN A 162 0.59 5.48 -6.80
C ASN A 162 1.08 4.17 -6.16
N VAL A 163 1.49 3.16 -6.93
CA VAL A 163 2.06 1.89 -6.42
C VAL A 163 3.55 1.82 -6.71
N LEU A 164 4.34 1.38 -5.72
CA LEU A 164 5.78 1.15 -5.87
C LEU A 164 6.05 -0.15 -6.66
N GLY A 165 7.15 -0.18 -7.39
CA GLY A 165 7.53 -1.29 -8.25
C GLY A 165 7.71 -2.61 -7.51
N LEU A 166 8.21 -2.57 -6.28
CA LEU A 166 8.29 -3.78 -5.45
C LEU A 166 6.89 -4.31 -5.06
N ASP A 167 5.91 -3.44 -4.84
CA ASP A 167 4.52 -3.84 -4.58
C ASP A 167 3.85 -4.42 -5.83
N VAL A 168 4.24 -3.93 -7.02
CA VAL A 168 3.90 -4.58 -8.29
C VAL A 168 4.44 -6.00 -8.34
N MET A 169 5.70 -6.24 -7.94
CA MET A 169 6.28 -7.59 -7.92
C MET A 169 5.55 -8.51 -6.95
N TYR A 170 5.20 -8.04 -5.74
CA TYR A 170 4.41 -8.83 -4.78
C TYR A 170 3.04 -9.21 -5.34
N ASN A 171 2.38 -8.29 -6.06
CA ASN A 171 1.10 -8.54 -6.71
C ASN A 171 1.23 -9.64 -7.79
N ILE A 172 2.24 -9.55 -8.66
CA ILE A 172 2.50 -10.57 -9.69
C ILE A 172 2.82 -11.94 -9.08
N ALA A 173 3.54 -11.99 -7.97
CA ALA A 173 3.84 -13.23 -7.27
C ALA A 173 2.60 -13.95 -6.71
N SER A 174 1.44 -13.27 -6.66
CA SER A 174 0.17 -13.79 -6.12
C SER A 174 0.31 -14.34 -4.69
N ASN A 175 1.30 -13.87 -3.93
CA ASN A 175 1.57 -14.29 -2.56
C ASN A 175 1.61 -13.08 -1.64
N MET A 176 0.42 -12.57 -1.31
CA MET A 176 0.29 -11.31 -0.59
C MET A 176 0.83 -11.35 0.83
N HIS A 177 1.01 -12.51 1.45
CA HIS A 177 1.55 -12.59 2.81
C HIS A 177 3.04 -12.18 2.88
N MET A 178 3.77 -12.31 1.76
CA MET A 178 5.17 -11.89 1.66
C MET A 178 5.36 -10.37 1.81
N LYS A 179 4.29 -9.57 1.68
CA LYS A 179 4.35 -8.12 1.83
C LYS A 179 4.36 -7.68 3.31
N TYR A 180 3.85 -8.50 4.24
CA TYR A 180 3.66 -8.05 5.62
C TYR A 180 4.97 -7.70 6.34
N PRO A 181 6.06 -8.47 6.22
CA PRO A 181 7.34 -8.07 6.79
C PRO A 181 7.83 -6.72 6.25
N ARG A 182 7.67 -6.45 4.95
CA ARG A 182 7.98 -5.14 4.38
C ARG A 182 7.07 -4.05 4.93
N GLU A 183 5.76 -4.31 5.04
CA GLU A 183 4.80 -3.37 5.61
C GLU A 183 5.19 -2.98 7.05
N LEU A 184 5.55 -3.97 7.88
CA LEU A 184 6.04 -3.75 9.25
C LEU A 184 7.35 -2.96 9.26
N TYR A 185 8.27 -3.23 8.31
CA TYR A 185 9.49 -2.43 8.16
C TYR A 185 9.20 -0.97 7.78
N LEU A 186 8.26 -0.72 6.87
CA LEU A 186 7.86 0.65 6.52
C LEU A 186 7.24 1.38 7.73
N LEU A 187 6.40 0.69 8.50
CA LEU A 187 5.75 1.23 9.69
C LEU A 187 6.73 1.48 10.84
N CYS A 188 7.64 0.54 11.10
CA CYS A 188 8.39 0.49 12.36
C CYS A 188 9.91 0.55 12.20
N GLY A 189 10.47 0.24 11.03
CA GLY A 189 11.91 0.10 10.85
C GLY A 189 12.40 -1.28 11.27
N GLU A 190 13.64 -1.38 11.74
CA GLU A 190 14.29 -2.62 12.14
C GLU A 190 13.77 -3.18 13.46
N SER A 191 13.11 -2.36 14.29
CA SER A 191 12.49 -2.76 15.55
C SER A 191 11.29 -1.88 15.92
N ILE A 192 10.44 -2.34 16.85
CA ILE A 192 9.30 -1.54 17.34
C ILE A 192 9.77 -0.25 18.02
N ASP A 193 10.94 -0.29 18.66
CA ASP A 193 11.50 0.83 19.41
C ASP A 193 12.22 1.87 18.52
N GLU A 194 12.39 1.62 17.22
CA GLU A 194 13.11 2.56 16.34
C GLU A 194 12.29 3.83 16.05
N LYS A 195 10.96 3.69 15.91
CA LYS A 195 10.05 4.80 15.61
C LYS A 195 9.05 4.99 16.74
N ASP A 196 9.08 6.16 17.39
CA ASP A 196 8.17 6.50 18.50
C ASP A 196 6.69 6.29 18.17
N ILE A 197 6.30 6.59 16.92
CA ILE A 197 4.93 6.40 16.45
C ILE A 197 4.55 4.91 16.36
N CYS A 198 5.48 4.04 15.95
CA CYS A 198 5.25 2.60 15.92
C CYS A 198 5.12 2.08 17.35
N LYS A 199 6.07 2.38 18.22
CA LYS A 199 6.02 2.01 19.64
C LYS A 199 4.70 2.42 20.30
N SER A 200 4.34 3.69 20.18
CA SER A 200 3.09 4.23 20.75
C SER A 200 1.84 3.54 20.21
N THR A 201 1.85 3.18 18.92
CA THR A 201 0.73 2.46 18.28
C THR A 201 0.64 1.04 18.84
N PHE A 202 1.73 0.30 18.91
CA PHE A 202 1.73 -1.06 19.44
C PHE A 202 1.36 -1.08 20.94
N ASP A 203 1.89 -0.16 21.74
CA ASP A 203 1.55 -0.02 23.17
C ASP A 203 0.06 0.31 23.39
N TYR A 204 -0.55 1.07 22.48
CA TYR A 204 -1.99 1.32 22.49
C TYR A 204 -2.77 0.05 22.13
N LEU A 205 -2.38 -0.64 21.06
CA LEU A 205 -3.08 -1.82 20.57
C LEU A 205 -2.96 -3.04 21.51
N GLU A 206 -1.93 -3.10 22.36
CA GLU A 206 -1.80 -4.13 23.39
C GLU A 206 -2.81 -4.02 24.53
N LYS A 207 -3.53 -2.90 24.65
CA LYS A 207 -4.52 -2.69 25.70
C LYS A 207 -5.88 -3.31 25.38
N PHE A 208 -6.06 -3.84 24.17
CA PHE A 208 -7.28 -4.55 23.77
C PHE A 208 -7.31 -5.96 24.33
#